data_AF-A0AAF0MS41-F1
#
_entry.id   AF-A0AAF0MS41-F1
#
_cell.length_a   1.000
_cell.length_b   1.000
_cell.length_c   1.000
_cell.angle_alpha   90.00
_cell.angle_beta   90.00
_cell.angle_gamma   90.00
#
_symmetry.space_group_name_H-M   'P 1'
#
loop_
_entity.id
_entity.type
_entity.pdbx_description
1 polymer ?
#
loop_
_entity_poly.entity_id
_entity_poly.type
_entity_poly.pdbx_seq_one_letter_code
_entity_poly.pdbx_strand_id
1 'polypeptide(L)'
;MGLFGRKGKKGADAPELPDIPADAPWSSFADAAGRQWRSGDLRGAVALWKQSADRWDGKDEGFLRVYRGIPRRFSEKVVSDISKGVLHPCHQLAELESYMSLKFPDVTASVCRESFDSVSSKLDRMDSDDHVVLLCMNCFYLQIGRMGWAADIRDVPLLCRSASALAERSEGAAGKHASEGYMGSMNVKMAVRTLALYKGFFDQLSQDTEEAVRSRPLEDIESAVAYWSSAPADRTIRLAEGLNAVGRGASAGITRSNRRSADAAISAFIEEYFGKGSSR
;
A
#
# COMPACT_ATOMS: atom_id res chain seq x y z
N MET A 1 32.55 -27.41 -14.09
CA MET A 1 31.31 -27.57 -14.88
C MET A 1 30.23 -26.74 -14.22
N GLY A 2 29.85 -25.63 -14.87
CA GLY A 2 28.86 -24.69 -14.35
C GLY A 2 27.45 -25.08 -14.79
N LEU A 3 26.52 -25.04 -13.85
CA LEU A 3 25.08 -25.17 -14.08
C LEU A 3 24.41 -24.42 -12.94
N PHE A 4 24.01 -23.17 -13.19
CA PHE A 4 22.71 -22.61 -12.81
C PHE A 4 22.60 -21.26 -13.52
N GLY A 5 22.03 -21.36 -14.73
CA GLY A 5 21.75 -20.22 -15.58
C GLY A 5 20.86 -19.22 -14.84
N ARG A 6 21.38 -18.01 -14.67
CA ARG A 6 20.59 -16.80 -14.48
C ARG A 6 19.69 -16.64 -15.71
N LYS A 7 18.49 -17.22 -15.68
CA LYS A 7 17.38 -16.68 -16.47
C LYS A 7 17.02 -15.37 -15.81
N GLY A 8 17.25 -14.27 -16.51
CA GLY A 8 16.76 -12.97 -16.10
C GLY A 8 15.26 -13.08 -15.85
N LYS A 9 14.81 -12.68 -14.66
CA LYS A 9 13.40 -12.47 -14.39
C LYS A 9 12.94 -11.38 -15.36
N LYS A 10 12.16 -11.76 -16.37
CA LYS A 10 11.28 -10.85 -17.10
C LYS A 10 10.45 -10.09 -16.07
N GLY A 11 10.17 -8.81 -16.34
CA GLY A 11 9.33 -7.97 -15.48
C GLY A 11 8.04 -8.68 -15.10
N ALA A 12 7.57 -8.45 -13.88
CA ALA A 12 6.44 -9.15 -13.26
C ALA A 12 5.32 -9.41 -14.28
N ASP A 13 5.16 -10.67 -14.70
CA ASP A 13 4.18 -11.10 -15.70
C ASP A 13 2.82 -10.45 -15.42
N ALA A 14 2.19 -9.88 -16.45
CA ALA A 14 0.88 -9.26 -16.32
C ALA A 14 -0.12 -10.29 -15.74
N PRO A 15 -1.07 -9.87 -14.88
CA PRO A 15 -2.03 -10.80 -14.31
C PRO A 15 -2.81 -11.51 -15.43
N GLU A 16 -3.05 -12.81 -15.27
CA GLU A 16 -3.91 -13.55 -16.19
C GLU A 16 -5.35 -13.05 -16.03
N LEU A 17 -5.83 -12.34 -17.03
CA LEU A 17 -7.18 -11.78 -17.04
C LEU A 17 -8.14 -12.74 -17.75
N PRO A 18 -9.40 -12.84 -17.27
CA PRO A 18 -10.42 -13.60 -17.98
C PRO A 18 -10.69 -12.97 -19.36
N ASP A 19 -10.99 -13.80 -20.34
CA ASP A 19 -11.41 -13.35 -21.65
C ASP A 19 -12.82 -12.75 -21.56
N ILE A 20 -12.90 -11.42 -21.73
CA ILE A 20 -14.14 -10.65 -21.73
C ILE A 20 -14.18 -9.89 -23.05
N PRO A 21 -15.28 -9.97 -23.81
CA PRO A 21 -15.42 -9.23 -25.07
C PRO A 21 -15.11 -7.74 -24.89
N ALA A 22 -14.39 -7.15 -25.85
CA ALA A 22 -13.94 -5.76 -25.74
C ALA A 22 -15.10 -4.76 -25.62
N ASP A 23 -16.24 -5.08 -26.21
CA ASP A 23 -17.51 -4.34 -26.23
C ASP A 23 -18.43 -4.63 -25.02
N ALA A 24 -18.02 -5.52 -24.11
CA ALA A 24 -18.80 -5.82 -22.92
C ALA A 24 -18.97 -4.55 -22.05
N PRO A 25 -20.12 -4.41 -21.35
CA PRO A 25 -20.37 -3.26 -20.49
C PRO A 25 -19.40 -3.22 -19.30
N TRP A 26 -19.26 -2.06 -18.66
CA TRP A 26 -18.41 -1.86 -17.48
C TRP A 26 -18.68 -2.91 -16.39
N SER A 27 -19.95 -3.30 -16.19
CA SER A 27 -20.38 -4.25 -15.15
C SER A 27 -19.74 -5.63 -15.31
N SER A 28 -19.51 -6.09 -16.54
CA SER A 28 -18.85 -7.38 -16.81
C SER A 28 -17.42 -7.41 -16.27
N PHE A 29 -16.69 -6.30 -16.44
CA PHE A 29 -15.33 -6.15 -15.92
C PHE A 29 -15.33 -5.98 -14.40
N ALA A 30 -16.27 -5.21 -13.85
CA ALA A 30 -16.40 -5.05 -12.40
C ALA A 30 -16.75 -6.38 -11.68
N ASP A 31 -17.61 -7.20 -12.28
CA ASP A 31 -17.97 -8.51 -11.75
C ASP A 31 -16.80 -9.50 -11.82
N ALA A 32 -16.05 -9.46 -12.93
CA ALA A 32 -14.83 -10.24 -13.08
C ALA A 32 -13.77 -9.82 -12.05
N ALA A 33 -13.56 -8.52 -11.83
CA ALA A 33 -12.68 -7.99 -10.80
C ALA A 33 -13.07 -8.51 -9.41
N GLY A 34 -14.37 -8.54 -9.10
CA GLY A 34 -14.88 -9.10 -7.85
C GLY A 34 -14.58 -10.60 -7.68
N ARG A 35 -14.62 -11.39 -8.76
CA ARG A 35 -14.24 -12.82 -8.73
C ARG A 35 -12.73 -12.98 -8.50
N GLN A 36 -11.93 -12.23 -9.25
CA GLN A 36 -10.47 -12.19 -9.16
C GLN A 36 -9.99 -11.80 -7.76
N TRP A 37 -10.61 -10.77 -7.16
CA TRP A 37 -10.34 -10.39 -5.79
C TRP A 37 -10.67 -11.53 -4.82
N ARG A 38 -11.84 -12.17 -4.94
CA ARG A 38 -12.21 -13.28 -4.05
C ARG A 38 -11.20 -14.44 -4.11
N SER A 39 -10.66 -14.75 -5.29
CA SER A 39 -9.61 -15.77 -5.46
C SER A 39 -8.22 -15.35 -4.94
N GLY A 40 -8.05 -14.10 -4.49
CA GLY A 40 -6.79 -13.61 -3.91
C GLY A 40 -5.89 -12.86 -4.87
N ASP A 41 -6.30 -12.66 -6.13
CA ASP A 41 -5.54 -11.86 -7.09
C ASP A 41 -6.06 -10.41 -7.08
N LEU A 42 -5.43 -9.58 -6.27
CA LEU A 42 -5.75 -8.14 -6.22
C LEU A 42 -5.24 -7.41 -7.46
N ARG A 43 -4.12 -7.85 -8.04
CA ARG A 43 -3.48 -7.16 -9.17
C ARG A 43 -4.35 -7.28 -10.42
N GLY A 44 -4.84 -8.48 -10.72
CA GLY A 44 -5.80 -8.66 -11.80
C GLY A 44 -7.16 -8.02 -11.50
N ALA A 45 -7.61 -8.00 -10.24
CA ALA A 45 -8.81 -7.26 -9.85
C ALA A 45 -8.69 -5.75 -10.14
N VAL A 46 -7.56 -5.13 -9.80
CA VAL A 46 -7.28 -3.70 -10.09
C VAL A 46 -7.24 -3.46 -11.60
N ALA A 47 -6.58 -4.32 -12.37
CA ALA A 47 -6.56 -4.21 -13.83
C ALA A 47 -7.98 -4.26 -14.43
N LEU A 48 -8.84 -5.15 -13.92
CA LEU A 48 -10.23 -5.26 -14.35
C LEU A 48 -11.09 -4.07 -13.89
N TRP A 49 -10.88 -3.54 -12.68
CA TRP A 49 -11.56 -2.32 -12.23
C TRP A 49 -11.19 -1.10 -13.07
N LYS A 50 -9.93 -0.99 -13.52
CA LYS A 50 -9.52 0.05 -14.49
C LYS A 50 -10.21 -0.13 -15.83
N GLN A 51 -10.27 -1.35 -16.36
CA GLN A 51 -11.01 -1.63 -17.59
C GLN A 51 -12.52 -1.40 -17.46
N SER A 52 -13.07 -1.59 -16.27
CA SER A 52 -14.45 -1.20 -15.96
C SER A 52 -14.61 0.32 -15.98
N ALA A 53 -13.69 1.06 -15.36
CA ALA A 53 -13.70 2.52 -15.36
C ALA A 53 -13.51 3.09 -16.78
N ASP A 54 -12.76 2.42 -17.66
CA ASP A 54 -12.60 2.80 -19.06
C ASP A 54 -13.92 2.84 -19.84
N ARG A 55 -14.89 2.03 -19.43
CA ARG A 55 -16.18 1.81 -20.09
C ARG A 55 -17.34 2.51 -19.38
N TRP A 56 -17.07 3.15 -18.26
CA TRP A 56 -18.06 3.94 -17.56
C TRP A 56 -18.24 5.29 -18.27
N ASP A 57 -19.49 5.69 -18.49
CA ASP A 57 -19.87 6.92 -19.19
C ASP A 57 -19.79 8.19 -18.31
N GLY A 58 -19.38 8.03 -17.05
CA GLY A 58 -19.31 9.10 -16.06
C GLY A 58 -20.65 9.43 -15.38
N LYS A 59 -21.75 8.73 -15.72
CA LYS A 59 -23.11 9.06 -15.23
C LYS A 59 -23.80 7.90 -14.54
N ASP A 60 -23.44 6.65 -14.85
CA ASP A 60 -24.06 5.48 -14.24
C ASP A 60 -23.72 5.38 -12.73
N GLU A 61 -24.71 5.66 -11.87
CA GLU A 61 -24.61 5.52 -10.40
C GLU A 61 -24.34 4.08 -9.95
N GLY A 62 -24.67 3.08 -10.76
CA GLY A 62 -24.35 1.68 -10.51
C GLY A 62 -22.84 1.45 -10.42
N PHE A 63 -22.06 2.08 -11.31
CA PHE A 63 -20.60 2.00 -11.27
C PHE A 63 -20.05 2.63 -9.98
N LEU A 64 -20.52 3.84 -9.63
CA LEU A 64 -20.09 4.52 -8.40
C LEU A 64 -20.42 3.70 -7.15
N ARG A 65 -21.56 3.03 -7.12
CA ARG A 65 -21.93 2.12 -6.02
C ARG A 65 -20.96 0.94 -5.92
N VAL A 66 -20.53 0.38 -7.04
CA VAL A 66 -19.54 -0.71 -7.05
C VAL A 66 -18.17 -0.20 -6.60
N TYR A 67 -17.71 0.94 -7.12
CA TYR A 67 -16.44 1.56 -6.75
C TYR A 67 -16.36 1.88 -5.25
N ARG A 68 -17.40 2.55 -4.70
CA ARG A 68 -17.55 2.81 -3.26
C ARG A 68 -17.73 1.54 -2.42
N GLY A 69 -18.09 0.42 -3.04
CA GLY A 69 -18.20 -0.88 -2.38
C GLY A 69 -16.87 -1.63 -2.25
N ILE A 70 -15.82 -1.20 -2.97
CA ILE A 70 -14.50 -1.84 -2.95
C ILE A 70 -13.90 -1.86 -1.52
N PRO A 71 -13.87 -0.75 -0.76
CA PRO A 71 -13.23 -0.71 0.56
C PRO A 71 -13.79 -1.72 1.54
N ARG A 72 -15.12 -1.87 1.57
CA ARG A 72 -15.80 -2.85 2.42
C ARG A 72 -15.41 -4.27 2.04
N ARG A 73 -15.53 -4.64 0.77
CA ARG A 73 -15.20 -5.99 0.26
C ARG A 73 -13.71 -6.32 0.43
N PHE A 74 -12.87 -5.31 0.29
CA PHE A 74 -11.44 -5.42 0.53
C PHE A 74 -11.16 -5.72 1.99
N SER A 75 -11.71 -4.91 2.90
CA SER A 75 -11.55 -5.08 4.35
C SER A 75 -12.08 -6.42 4.84
N GLU A 76 -13.25 -6.87 4.38
CA GLU A 76 -13.82 -8.19 4.73
C GLU A 76 -12.88 -9.34 4.35
N LYS A 77 -12.28 -9.28 3.15
CA LYS A 77 -11.34 -10.31 2.71
C LYS A 77 -10.01 -10.27 3.45
N VAL A 78 -9.41 -9.09 3.65
CA VAL A 78 -8.16 -8.94 4.42
C VAL A 78 -8.32 -9.52 5.83
N VAL A 79 -9.43 -9.20 6.52
CA VAL A 79 -9.72 -9.74 7.85
C VAL A 79 -9.89 -11.25 7.81
N SER A 80 -10.61 -11.79 6.84
CA SER A 80 -10.79 -13.23 6.70
C SER A 80 -9.48 -13.98 6.46
N ASP A 81 -8.56 -13.40 5.69
CA ASP A 81 -7.32 -14.05 5.27
C ASP A 81 -6.16 -13.88 6.27
N ILE A 82 -6.28 -12.97 7.25
CA ILE A 82 -5.29 -12.82 8.34
C ILE A 82 -5.12 -14.11 9.15
N SER A 83 -6.21 -14.83 9.40
CA SER A 83 -6.16 -16.15 10.07
C SER A 83 -5.30 -17.19 9.32
N LYS A 84 -5.04 -16.95 8.04
CA LYS A 84 -4.20 -17.79 7.16
C LYS A 84 -2.77 -17.25 7.03
N GLY A 85 -2.42 -16.18 7.75
CA GLY A 85 -1.12 -15.53 7.66
C GLY A 85 -0.87 -14.80 6.35
N VAL A 86 -1.92 -14.41 5.62
CA VAL A 86 -1.79 -13.81 4.28
C VAL A 86 -1.64 -12.30 4.38
N LEU A 87 -0.64 -11.78 3.66
CA LEU A 87 -0.45 -10.35 3.43
C LEU A 87 -0.88 -10.02 2.00
N HIS A 88 -1.77 -9.04 1.83
CA HIS A 88 -2.22 -8.63 0.51
C HIS A 88 -1.34 -7.52 -0.07
N PRO A 89 -1.18 -7.42 -1.40
CA PRO A 89 -0.43 -6.35 -2.05
C PRO A 89 -1.26 -5.04 -2.07
N CYS A 90 -1.60 -4.52 -0.89
CA CYS A 90 -2.61 -3.49 -0.68
C CYS A 90 -2.30 -2.16 -1.38
N HIS A 91 -1.02 -1.87 -1.63
CA HIS A 91 -0.57 -0.68 -2.35
C HIS A 91 -1.20 -0.57 -3.76
N GLN A 92 -1.59 -1.69 -4.38
CA GLN A 92 -2.22 -1.73 -5.70
C GLN A 92 -3.60 -1.04 -5.73
N LEU A 93 -4.28 -0.87 -4.59
CA LEU A 93 -5.50 -0.05 -4.57
C LEU A 93 -5.22 1.42 -4.87
N ALA A 94 -4.03 1.94 -4.53
CA ALA A 94 -3.67 3.33 -4.77
C ALA A 94 -3.47 3.62 -6.26
N GLU A 95 -3.07 2.59 -7.01
CA GLU A 95 -3.01 2.64 -8.46
C GLU A 95 -4.42 2.81 -9.07
N LEU A 96 -5.44 2.11 -8.55
CA LEU A 96 -6.83 2.30 -8.97
C LEU A 96 -7.34 3.70 -8.61
N GLU A 97 -7.10 4.15 -7.37
CA GLU A 97 -7.52 5.48 -6.91
C GLU A 97 -6.91 6.59 -7.77
N SER A 98 -5.61 6.52 -8.03
CA SER A 98 -4.91 7.50 -8.86
C SER A 98 -5.44 7.52 -10.29
N TYR A 99 -5.70 6.34 -10.86
CA TYR A 99 -6.30 6.23 -12.18
C TYR A 99 -7.69 6.87 -12.24
N MET A 100 -8.52 6.63 -11.23
CA MET A 100 -9.85 7.23 -11.12
C MET A 100 -9.78 8.76 -10.98
N SER A 101 -8.89 9.29 -10.14
CA SER A 101 -8.73 10.73 -9.94
C SER A 101 -8.28 11.46 -11.22
N LEU A 102 -7.44 10.83 -12.05
CA LEU A 102 -7.02 11.40 -13.33
C LEU A 102 -8.14 11.40 -14.37
N LYS A 103 -8.84 10.27 -14.49
CA LYS A 103 -9.84 10.09 -15.56
C LYS A 103 -11.19 10.74 -15.21
N PHE A 104 -11.52 10.79 -13.94
CA PHE A 104 -12.80 11.27 -13.40
C PHE A 104 -12.56 12.17 -12.17
N PRO A 105 -12.03 13.39 -12.36
CA PRO A 105 -11.63 14.27 -11.24
C PRO A 105 -12.79 14.67 -10.32
N ASP A 106 -14.04 14.61 -10.80
CA ASP A 106 -15.24 14.89 -10.00
C ASP A 106 -15.60 13.75 -9.03
N VAL A 107 -14.97 12.57 -9.16
CA VAL A 107 -15.18 11.44 -8.25
C VAL A 107 -14.30 11.61 -7.03
N THR A 108 -14.90 12.08 -5.94
CA THR A 108 -14.19 12.34 -4.67
C THR A 108 -14.05 11.13 -3.74
N ALA A 109 -14.56 9.95 -4.14
CA ALA A 109 -14.51 8.75 -3.33
C ALA A 109 -13.09 8.17 -3.28
N SER A 110 -12.58 7.87 -2.09
CA SER A 110 -11.22 7.37 -1.89
C SER A 110 -11.22 5.92 -1.43
N VAL A 111 -10.97 5.01 -2.37
CA VAL A 111 -10.91 3.58 -2.07
C VAL A 111 -9.77 3.22 -1.14
N CYS A 112 -8.62 3.89 -1.21
CA CYS A 112 -7.47 3.64 -0.36
C CYS A 112 -7.69 4.14 1.06
N ARG A 113 -8.17 5.38 1.22
CA ARG A 113 -8.44 5.94 2.54
C ARG A 113 -9.55 5.15 3.23
N GLU A 114 -10.66 4.90 2.54
CA GLU A 114 -11.76 4.13 3.12
C GLU A 114 -11.34 2.69 3.43
N SER A 115 -10.47 2.07 2.62
CA SER A 115 -9.91 0.75 2.92
C SER A 115 -9.02 0.80 4.16
N PHE A 116 -8.17 1.82 4.28
CA PHE A 116 -7.32 2.02 5.46
C PHE A 116 -8.17 2.21 6.71
N ASP A 117 -9.18 3.07 6.67
CA ASP A 117 -10.08 3.33 7.79
C ASP A 117 -10.85 2.05 8.17
N SER A 118 -11.39 1.33 7.17
CA SER A 118 -12.15 0.09 7.39
C SER A 118 -11.27 -1.01 7.99
N VAL A 119 -10.08 -1.27 7.44
CA VAL A 119 -9.15 -2.29 7.94
C VAL A 119 -8.63 -1.92 9.32
N SER A 120 -8.19 -0.67 9.51
CA SER A 120 -7.62 -0.22 10.77
C SER A 120 -8.64 -0.20 11.92
N SER A 121 -9.93 -0.01 11.64
CA SER A 121 -11.02 -0.10 12.62
C SER A 121 -11.21 -1.48 13.24
N LYS A 122 -10.60 -2.52 12.67
CA LYS A 122 -10.72 -3.91 13.14
C LYS A 122 -9.61 -4.33 14.10
N LEU A 123 -8.57 -3.50 14.28
CA LEU A 123 -7.41 -3.84 15.13
C LEU A 123 -7.80 -4.28 16.54
N ASP A 124 -8.68 -3.54 17.20
CA ASP A 124 -9.10 -3.82 18.57
C ASP A 124 -9.96 -5.10 18.70
N ARG A 125 -10.31 -5.74 17.58
CA ARG A 125 -11.14 -6.96 17.51
C ARG A 125 -10.35 -8.18 17.07
N MET A 126 -9.03 -8.07 16.93
CA MET A 126 -8.18 -9.20 16.58
C MET A 126 -7.91 -10.07 17.81
N ASP A 127 -7.87 -11.39 17.61
CA ASP A 127 -7.77 -12.36 18.71
C ASP A 127 -6.32 -12.76 19.04
N SER A 128 -5.32 -12.24 18.31
CA SER A 128 -3.91 -12.55 18.54
C SER A 128 -2.98 -11.41 18.13
N ASP A 129 -1.79 -11.36 18.75
CA ASP A 129 -0.74 -10.40 18.41
C ASP A 129 -0.29 -10.51 16.95
N ASP A 130 -0.20 -11.75 16.45
CA ASP A 130 0.09 -12.05 15.04
C ASP A 130 -0.92 -11.35 14.12
N HIS A 131 -2.21 -11.48 14.45
CA HIS A 131 -3.27 -10.87 13.67
C HIS A 131 -3.24 -9.34 13.74
N VAL A 132 -2.96 -8.77 14.91
CA VAL A 132 -2.77 -7.31 15.06
C VAL A 132 -1.63 -6.82 14.18
N VAL A 133 -0.47 -7.48 14.22
CA VAL A 133 0.70 -7.11 13.40
C VAL A 133 0.40 -7.26 11.92
N LEU A 134 -0.20 -8.37 11.48
CA LEU A 134 -0.55 -8.60 10.07
C LEU A 134 -1.58 -7.57 9.56
N LEU A 135 -2.60 -7.25 10.35
CA LEU A 135 -3.59 -6.24 10.00
C LEU A 135 -2.95 -4.84 9.88
N CYS A 136 -2.06 -4.50 10.82
CA CYS A 136 -1.30 -3.26 10.78
C CYS A 136 -0.36 -3.20 9.56
N MET A 137 0.30 -4.30 9.20
CA MET A 137 1.14 -4.38 8.01
C MET A 137 0.34 -4.13 6.72
N ASN A 138 -0.85 -4.71 6.57
CA ASN A 138 -1.73 -4.41 5.43
C ASN A 138 -2.03 -2.91 5.34
N CYS A 139 -2.29 -2.25 6.47
CA CYS A 139 -2.50 -0.80 6.53
C CYS A 139 -1.24 0.01 6.16
N PHE A 140 -0.04 -0.44 6.55
CA PHE A 140 1.20 0.21 6.14
C PHE A 140 1.44 0.11 4.64
N TYR A 141 1.14 -1.03 4.01
CA TYR A 141 1.21 -1.13 2.55
C TYR A 141 0.15 -0.28 1.84
N LEU A 142 -1.03 -0.08 2.43
CA LEU A 142 -2.00 0.90 1.91
C LEU A 142 -1.42 2.32 1.94
N GLN A 143 -0.80 2.73 3.06
CA GLN A 143 -0.21 4.06 3.17
C GLN A 143 0.99 4.22 2.23
N ILE A 144 1.86 3.20 2.12
CA ILE A 144 2.94 3.19 1.12
C ILE A 144 2.36 3.37 -0.28
N GLY A 145 1.26 2.68 -0.63
CA GLY A 145 0.53 2.90 -1.87
C GLY A 145 0.18 4.37 -2.09
N ARG A 146 -0.50 4.98 -1.12
CA ARG A 146 -0.90 6.40 -1.21
C ARG A 146 0.30 7.34 -1.36
N MET A 147 1.41 7.08 -0.67
CA MET A 147 2.64 7.86 -0.80
C MET A 147 3.34 7.65 -2.14
N GLY A 148 3.42 6.41 -2.60
CA GLY A 148 4.07 6.06 -3.86
C GLY A 148 3.40 6.68 -5.08
N TRP A 149 2.09 6.89 -4.99
CA TRP A 149 1.28 7.53 -6.03
C TRP A 149 0.95 9.01 -5.76
N ALA A 150 1.38 9.55 -4.62
CA ALA A 150 1.12 10.95 -4.28
C ALA A 150 1.74 11.88 -5.33
N ALA A 151 0.92 12.72 -5.95
CA ALA A 151 1.39 13.75 -6.87
C ALA A 151 2.15 14.85 -6.13
N ASP A 152 1.75 15.18 -4.91
CA ASP A 152 2.40 16.16 -4.05
C ASP A 152 3.16 15.48 -2.91
N ILE A 153 4.49 15.59 -2.92
CA ILE A 153 5.35 15.04 -1.88
C ILE A 153 5.07 15.66 -0.49
N ARG A 154 4.44 16.84 -0.41
CA ARG A 154 4.04 17.46 0.85
C ARG A 154 2.95 16.67 1.58
N ASP A 155 2.25 15.77 0.90
CA ASP A 155 1.28 14.86 1.51
C ASP A 155 1.96 13.70 2.26
N VAL A 156 3.19 13.34 1.89
CA VAL A 156 3.92 12.19 2.47
C VAL A 156 4.07 12.30 3.99
N PRO A 157 4.50 13.44 4.58
CA PRO A 157 4.53 13.60 6.04
C PRO A 157 3.18 13.42 6.73
N LEU A 158 2.07 13.86 6.10
CA LEU A 158 0.71 13.69 6.64
C LEU A 158 0.32 12.20 6.69
N LEU A 159 0.66 11.46 5.63
CA LEU A 159 0.44 10.02 5.53
C LEU A 159 1.31 9.24 6.52
N CYS A 160 2.57 9.66 6.71
CA CYS A 160 3.48 9.08 7.70
C CYS A 160 2.95 9.25 9.12
N ARG A 161 2.46 10.43 9.50
CA ARG A 161 1.83 10.66 10.82
C ARG A 161 0.66 9.71 11.08
N SER A 162 -0.15 9.46 10.05
CA SER A 162 -1.27 8.52 10.14
C SER A 162 -0.80 7.07 10.35
N ALA A 163 0.30 6.68 9.70
CA ALA A 163 0.93 5.38 9.91
C ALA A 163 1.57 5.27 11.31
N SER A 164 2.26 6.30 11.80
CA SER A 164 2.86 6.29 13.14
C SER A 164 1.80 6.17 14.25
N ALA A 165 0.69 6.92 14.15
CA ALA A 165 -0.42 6.82 15.09
C ALA A 165 -1.09 5.42 15.05
N LEU A 166 -1.17 4.81 13.86
CA LEU A 166 -1.64 3.44 13.72
C LEU A 166 -0.73 2.44 14.42
N ALA A 167 0.60 2.61 14.30
CA ALA A 167 1.58 1.75 14.95
C ALA A 167 1.40 1.80 16.48
N GLU A 168 1.31 3.00 17.05
CA GLU A 168 1.09 3.21 18.49
C GLU A 168 -0.21 2.56 18.98
N ARG A 169 -1.30 2.73 18.22
CA ARG A 169 -2.58 2.08 18.55
C ARG A 169 -2.45 0.55 18.49
N SER A 170 -1.74 0.03 17.50
CA SER A 170 -1.52 -1.41 17.33
C SER A 170 -0.63 -2.00 18.42
N GLU A 171 0.36 -1.24 18.91
CA GLU A 171 1.18 -1.63 20.06
C GLU A 171 0.31 -1.76 21.32
N GLY A 172 -0.57 -0.78 21.53
CA GLY A 172 -1.55 -0.81 22.61
C GLY A 172 -2.54 -1.97 22.49
N ALA A 173 -2.92 -2.40 21.28
CA ALA A 173 -3.76 -3.57 21.06
C ALA A 173 -2.99 -4.87 21.38
N ALA A 174 -1.79 -5.05 20.81
CA ALA A 174 -0.93 -6.21 21.09
C ALA A 174 -0.62 -6.37 22.60
N GLY A 175 -0.47 -5.26 23.33
CA GLY A 175 -0.23 -5.28 24.78
C GLY A 175 -1.43 -5.69 25.65
N LYS A 176 -2.65 -5.77 25.11
CA LYS A 176 -3.88 -6.07 25.87
C LYS A 176 -4.29 -7.55 25.83
N HIS A 177 -3.65 -8.38 25.02
CA HIS A 177 -4.03 -9.77 24.87
C HIS A 177 -3.40 -10.63 25.97
N ALA A 178 -4.25 -11.23 26.81
CA ALA A 178 -3.84 -12.31 27.71
C ALA A 178 -3.52 -13.54 26.85
N SER A 179 -2.36 -14.16 27.05
CA SER A 179 -1.85 -15.30 26.31
C SER A 179 -2.62 -16.60 26.58
N GLU A 180 -3.95 -16.60 26.42
CA GLU A 180 -4.79 -17.76 26.64
C GLU A 180 -5.39 -18.24 25.32
N GLY A 181 -4.69 -19.17 24.66
CA GLY A 181 -5.32 -20.08 23.71
C GLY A 181 -4.79 -20.12 22.28
N TYR A 182 -3.88 -19.25 21.86
CA TYR A 182 -3.32 -19.32 20.50
C TYR A 182 -1.94 -19.99 20.49
N MET A 183 -1.84 -21.18 19.87
CA MET A 183 -0.58 -21.94 19.70
C MET A 183 0.28 -21.46 18.51
N GLY A 184 0.12 -20.22 18.03
CA GLY A 184 0.81 -19.67 16.87
C GLY A 184 1.63 -18.38 17.13
N SER A 185 2.94 -18.50 16.90
CA SER A 185 3.87 -17.65 16.13
C SER A 185 4.15 -16.14 16.32
N MET A 186 3.77 -15.41 17.39
CA MET A 186 4.51 -14.21 17.84
C MET A 186 4.20 -13.90 19.30
N ASN A 187 5.20 -13.54 20.11
CA ASN A 187 4.96 -13.04 21.46
C ASN A 187 4.79 -11.51 21.47
N VAL A 188 4.06 -10.99 22.46
CA VAL A 188 3.82 -9.54 22.66
C VAL A 188 5.08 -8.70 22.47
N LYS A 189 6.22 -9.13 23.03
CA LYS A 189 7.50 -8.39 22.93
C LYS A 189 7.98 -8.27 21.48
N MET A 190 7.86 -9.33 20.69
CA MET A 190 8.21 -9.33 19.27
C MET A 190 7.20 -8.52 18.44
N ALA A 191 5.91 -8.58 18.76
CA ALA A 191 4.87 -7.78 18.12
C ALA A 191 5.10 -6.28 18.33
N VAL A 192 5.20 -5.84 19.59
CA VAL A 192 5.48 -4.45 19.96
C VAL A 192 6.78 -3.96 19.32
N ARG A 193 7.84 -4.79 19.31
CA ARG A 193 9.09 -4.42 18.65
C ARG A 193 8.94 -4.24 17.14
N THR A 194 8.17 -5.11 16.48
CA THR A 194 7.92 -5.01 15.03
C THR A 194 7.21 -3.70 14.70
N LEU A 195 6.15 -3.39 15.46
CA LEU A 195 5.37 -2.17 15.29
C LEU A 195 6.20 -0.91 15.54
N ALA A 196 7.04 -0.91 16.58
CA ALA A 196 7.95 0.20 16.87
C ALA A 196 8.99 0.43 15.76
N LEU A 197 9.49 -0.65 15.13
CA LEU A 197 10.40 -0.55 13.99
C LEU A 197 9.71 0.04 12.76
N TYR A 198 8.46 -0.36 12.49
CA TYR A 198 7.67 0.22 11.41
C TYR A 198 7.34 1.69 11.66
N LYS A 199 6.95 2.04 12.90
CA LYS A 199 6.77 3.43 13.33
C LYS A 199 8.02 4.26 13.05
N GLY A 200 9.19 3.78 13.49
CA GLY A 200 10.47 4.46 13.29
C GLY A 200 10.82 4.69 11.81
N PHE A 201 10.42 3.79 10.91
CA PHE A 201 10.57 3.98 9.48
C PHE A 201 9.71 5.13 8.95
N PHE A 202 8.43 5.19 9.33
CA PHE A 202 7.54 6.29 8.90
C PHE A 202 7.92 7.62 9.54
N ASP A 203 8.38 7.63 10.79
CA ASP A 203 8.88 8.83 11.46
C ASP A 203 10.11 9.40 10.71
N GLN A 204 11.05 8.53 10.31
CA GLN A 204 12.23 8.94 9.53
C GLN A 204 11.82 9.45 8.14
N LEU A 205 10.96 8.72 7.43
CA LEU A 205 10.46 9.15 6.11
C LEU A 205 9.78 10.52 6.17
N SER A 206 9.00 10.78 7.23
CA SER A 206 8.38 12.09 7.46
C SER A 206 9.44 13.19 7.61
N GLN A 207 10.44 12.97 8.47
CA GLN A 207 11.50 13.94 8.74
C GLN A 207 12.33 14.26 7.50
N ASP A 208 12.80 13.22 6.80
CA ASP A 208 13.64 13.37 5.62
C ASP A 208 12.88 14.07 4.48
N THR A 209 11.59 13.76 4.34
CA THR A 209 10.75 14.41 3.34
C THR A 209 10.51 15.89 3.68
N GLU A 210 10.24 16.22 4.95
CA GLU A 210 10.07 17.60 5.39
C GLU A 210 11.36 18.42 5.22
N GLU A 211 12.52 17.83 5.50
CA GLU A 211 13.84 18.46 5.25
C GLU A 211 14.09 18.66 3.75
N ALA A 212 13.78 17.65 2.94
CA ALA A 212 13.93 17.71 1.49
C ALA A 212 13.05 18.80 0.86
N VAL A 213 11.82 18.97 1.34
CA VAL A 213 10.91 20.04 0.91
C VAL A 213 11.44 21.40 1.39
N ARG A 214 11.85 21.53 2.66
CA ARG A 214 12.35 22.80 3.21
C ARG A 214 13.64 23.30 2.56
N SER A 215 14.49 22.39 2.11
CA SER A 215 15.79 22.71 1.50
C SER A 215 15.72 23.10 0.02
N ARG A 216 14.53 23.05 -0.60
CA ARG A 216 14.35 23.32 -2.03
C ARG A 216 13.57 24.61 -2.30
N PRO A 217 13.86 25.31 -3.41
CA PRO A 217 13.02 26.39 -3.90
C PRO A 217 11.57 25.94 -4.16
N LEU A 218 10.60 26.83 -3.91
CA LEU A 218 9.18 26.54 -4.16
C LEU A 218 8.93 26.18 -5.64
N GLU A 219 9.62 26.84 -6.57
CA GLU A 219 9.49 26.61 -8.01
C GLU A 219 9.84 25.16 -8.40
N ASP A 220 10.87 24.58 -7.80
CA ASP A 220 11.28 23.19 -8.05
C ASP A 220 10.22 22.20 -7.55
N ILE A 221 9.63 22.49 -6.38
CA ILE A 221 8.56 21.68 -5.78
C ILE A 221 7.32 21.73 -6.67
N GLU A 222 6.83 22.92 -7.00
CA GLU A 222 5.63 23.09 -7.82
C GLU A 222 5.82 22.52 -9.22
N SER A 223 7.01 22.65 -9.80
CA SER A 223 7.36 21.94 -11.03
C SER A 223 7.19 20.43 -10.85
N ALA A 224 7.80 19.83 -9.81
CA ALA A 224 7.67 18.40 -9.53
C ALA A 224 6.22 17.95 -9.37
N VAL A 225 5.43 18.69 -8.58
CA VAL A 225 3.99 18.44 -8.40
C VAL A 225 3.25 18.44 -9.73
N ALA A 226 3.48 19.45 -10.59
CA ALA A 226 2.80 19.54 -11.89
C ALA A 226 3.10 18.35 -12.81
N TYR A 227 4.36 17.88 -12.83
CA TYR A 227 4.73 16.69 -13.59
C TYR A 227 4.05 15.43 -13.04
N TRP A 228 4.13 15.18 -11.74
CA TRP A 228 3.55 13.97 -11.15
C TRP A 228 2.03 13.97 -11.11
N SER A 229 1.40 15.16 -11.14
CA SER A 229 -0.05 15.30 -11.27
C SER A 229 -0.56 14.88 -12.65
N SER A 230 0.27 15.03 -13.70
CA SER A 230 -0.09 14.66 -15.07
C SER A 230 0.41 13.27 -15.49
N ALA A 231 1.43 12.74 -14.80
CA ALA A 231 1.97 11.41 -15.03
C ALA A 231 2.27 10.66 -13.71
N PRO A 232 1.26 10.29 -12.90
CA PRO A 232 1.48 9.48 -11.71
C PRO A 232 2.17 8.16 -12.06
N ALA A 233 3.19 7.81 -11.27
CA ALA A 233 3.93 6.56 -11.41
C ALA A 233 4.04 5.88 -10.05
N ASP A 234 4.08 4.55 -10.06
CA ASP A 234 4.27 3.76 -8.86
C ASP A 234 5.71 3.89 -8.33
N ARG A 235 5.89 4.61 -7.22
CA ARG A 235 7.17 4.71 -6.50
C ARG A 235 7.22 3.85 -5.23
N THR A 236 6.27 2.92 -5.06
CA THR A 236 6.11 2.16 -3.81
C THR A 236 7.22 1.16 -3.54
N ILE A 237 7.92 0.68 -4.58
CA ILE A 237 8.95 -0.36 -4.47
C ILE A 237 10.02 0.04 -3.46
N ARG A 238 10.54 1.28 -3.54
CA ARG A 238 11.58 1.77 -2.63
C ARG A 238 11.10 1.73 -1.18
N LEU A 239 9.94 2.31 -0.92
CA LEU A 239 9.36 2.37 0.42
C LEU A 239 9.07 0.96 0.98
N ALA A 240 8.58 0.05 0.15
CA ALA A 240 8.34 -1.35 0.54
C ALA A 240 9.64 -2.10 0.85
N GLU A 241 10.70 -1.90 0.07
CA GLU A 241 12.03 -2.46 0.34
C GLU A 241 12.60 -1.96 1.68
N GLY A 242 12.47 -0.65 1.96
CA GLY A 242 12.88 -0.04 3.22
C GLY A 242 12.10 -0.56 4.42
N LEU A 243 10.77 -0.62 4.32
CA LEU A 243 9.91 -1.18 5.38
C LEU A 243 10.24 -2.66 5.65
N ASN A 244 10.48 -3.45 4.61
CA ASN A 244 10.90 -4.83 4.75
C ASN A 244 12.27 -4.96 5.42
N ALA A 245 13.20 -4.03 5.16
CA ALA A 245 14.51 -4.02 5.79
C ALA A 245 14.44 -3.80 7.31
N VAL A 246 13.60 -2.87 7.77
CA VAL A 246 13.38 -2.68 9.21
C VAL A 246 12.62 -3.84 9.84
N GLY A 247 11.63 -4.42 9.13
CA GLY A 247 10.85 -5.56 9.61
C GLY A 247 11.70 -6.80 9.92
N ARG A 248 12.73 -7.08 9.11
CA ARG A 248 13.71 -8.14 9.40
C ARG A 248 14.48 -7.94 10.72
N GLY A 249 14.51 -6.72 11.24
CA GLY A 249 15.11 -6.38 12.53
C GLY A 249 14.26 -6.79 13.73
N ALA A 250 13.01 -7.22 13.58
CA ALA A 250 12.15 -7.59 14.70
C ALA A 250 12.70 -8.78 15.49
N SER A 251 13.14 -9.84 14.80
CA SER A 251 13.58 -11.08 15.44
C SER A 251 15.00 -10.97 16.02
N ALA A 252 15.94 -10.35 15.31
CA ALA A 252 17.38 -10.29 15.69
C ALA A 252 17.87 -8.91 16.14
N GLY A 253 17.01 -7.90 16.10
CA GLY A 253 17.39 -6.49 16.24
C GLY A 253 17.78 -5.84 14.94
N ILE A 254 17.61 -4.51 14.89
CA ILE A 254 18.01 -3.74 13.72
C ILE A 254 19.53 -3.71 13.64
N THR A 255 20.06 -4.27 12.55
CA THR A 255 21.49 -4.21 12.26
C THR A 255 21.83 -2.89 11.58
N ARG A 256 23.11 -2.50 11.61
CA ARG A 256 23.63 -1.37 10.82
C ARG A 256 23.37 -1.54 9.33
N SER A 257 23.25 -2.77 8.83
CA SER A 257 22.90 -3.03 7.43
C SER A 257 21.43 -2.72 7.15
N ASN A 258 20.52 -3.22 7.99
CA ASN A 258 19.08 -3.00 7.83
C ASN A 258 18.73 -1.51 7.87
N ARG A 259 19.34 -0.77 8.82
CA ARG A 259 19.15 0.68 8.91
C ARG A 259 19.60 1.40 7.64
N ARG A 260 20.83 1.15 7.19
CA ARG A 260 21.34 1.72 5.93
C ARG A 260 20.48 1.40 4.72
N SER A 261 19.93 0.18 4.64
CA SER A 261 19.01 -0.18 3.56
C SER A 261 17.70 0.60 3.63
N ALA A 262 17.17 0.86 4.84
CA ALA A 262 15.97 1.67 5.02
C ALA A 262 16.23 3.14 4.68
N ASP A 263 17.33 3.71 5.17
CA ASP A 263 17.73 5.10 4.88
C ASP A 263 17.93 5.30 3.37
N ALA A 264 18.65 4.38 2.71
CA ALA A 264 18.87 4.43 1.26
C ALA A 264 17.56 4.33 0.46
N ALA A 265 16.60 3.54 0.92
CA ALA A 265 15.29 3.44 0.29
C ALA A 265 14.48 4.75 0.40
N ILE A 266 14.53 5.40 1.57
CA ILE A 266 13.90 6.72 1.79
C ILE A 266 14.56 7.77 0.89
N SER A 267 15.90 7.86 0.90
CA SER A 267 16.63 8.81 0.05
C SER A 267 16.31 8.59 -1.43
N ALA A 268 16.32 7.34 -1.92
CA ALA A 268 16.00 7.03 -3.30
C ALA A 268 14.57 7.45 -3.69
N PHE A 269 13.58 7.23 -2.81
CA PHE A 269 12.20 7.67 -3.05
C PHE A 269 12.11 9.20 -3.22
N ILE A 270 12.77 9.96 -2.33
CA ILE A 270 12.78 11.42 -2.37
C ILE A 270 13.53 11.93 -3.60
N GLU A 271 14.70 11.37 -3.88
CA GLU A 271 15.52 11.72 -5.05
C GLU A 271 14.79 11.43 -6.35
N GLU A 272 14.09 10.30 -6.45
CA GLU A 272 13.29 9.93 -7.63
C GLU A 272 12.17 10.95 -7.88
N TYR A 273 11.51 11.43 -6.82
CA TYR A 273 10.48 12.45 -6.94
C TYR A 273 11.01 13.76 -7.54
N PHE A 274 12.15 14.26 -7.04
CA PHE A 274 12.73 15.52 -7.52
C PHE A 274 13.56 15.38 -8.81
N GLY A 275 14.09 14.19 -9.09
CA GLY A 275 14.87 13.87 -10.28
C GLY A 275 14.04 13.62 -11.54
N LYS A 276 12.71 13.69 -11.43
CA LYS A 276 11.70 13.55 -12.50
C LYS A 276 12.09 12.60 -13.64
N GLY A 277 12.00 11.30 -13.35
CA GLY A 277 12.00 10.26 -14.37
C GLY A 277 13.38 9.68 -14.72
N SER A 278 14.22 9.37 -13.73
CA SER A 278 15.45 8.58 -13.97
C SER A 278 15.14 7.10 -14.21
N SER A 279 14.53 6.79 -15.36
CA SER A 279 14.57 5.56 -16.19
C SER A 279 13.56 5.77 -17.33
N ARG A 280 13.94 5.96 -18.61
CA ARG A 280 14.39 4.94 -19.58
C ARG A 280 13.69 3.60 -19.46
#